data_AF-X1FV39-F1
#
_entry.id   AF-X1FV39-F1
#
_cell.length_a   1.000
_cell.length_b   1.000
_cell.length_c   1.000
_cell.angle_alpha   90.00
_cell.angle_beta   90.00
_cell.angle_gamma   90.00
#
_symmetry.space_group_name_H-M   'P 1'
#
loop_
_entity.id
_entity.type
_entity.pdbx_description
1 polymer ?
#
loop_
_entity_poly.entity_id
_entity_poly.type
_entity_poly.pdbx_seq_one_letter_code
_entity_poly.pdbx_strand_id
1 'polypeptide(L)'
;MPADRHNPAGILTAVFLVGVVCALAGGLRAGAAPQTTLRDRLEEAVRQQVMEGFRKTNLMAEVVAVHLPPNVDRLDPGAALRPLRAFLPRKAAGRYVIPMEIIPQEGAAVKVNTTVECVAVVEGWAARFPMKRGTLIEPEDFQRKKVRVTRREQDYFTADSLPEGFQL
;
A
#
# COMPACT_ATOMS: atom_id res chain seq x y z
N MET A 1 -26.18 -4.57 -73.19
CA MET A 1 -27.14 -3.48 -72.88
C MET A 1 -28.30 -3.63 -73.83
N PRO A 2 -29.51 -3.96 -73.33
CA PRO A 2 -30.47 -2.90 -72.98
C PRO A 2 -31.36 -3.16 -71.74
N ALA A 3 -31.95 -2.05 -71.26
CA ALA A 3 -33.29 -1.83 -70.70
C ALA A 3 -33.84 -2.63 -69.50
N ASP A 4 -34.06 -1.88 -68.41
CA ASP A 4 -35.34 -1.70 -67.69
C ASP A 4 -36.34 -2.86 -67.63
N ARG A 5 -36.65 -3.29 -66.40
CA ARG A 5 -38.04 -3.48 -65.96
C ARG A 5 -38.24 -3.08 -64.49
N HIS A 6 -39.16 -2.14 -64.33
CA HIS A 6 -39.97 -1.88 -63.15
C HIS A 6 -40.38 -3.14 -62.37
N ASN A 7 -40.39 -3.03 -61.04
CA ASN A 7 -41.58 -3.45 -60.31
C ASN A 7 -41.84 -2.50 -59.12
N PRO A 8 -43.02 -1.84 -59.07
CA PRO A 8 -43.41 -0.90 -58.02
C PRO A 8 -44.20 -1.59 -56.90
N ALA A 9 -44.45 -0.81 -55.84
CA ALA A 9 -45.53 -0.98 -54.86
C ALA A 9 -45.42 -2.19 -53.89
N GLY A 10 -45.08 -1.85 -52.64
CA GLY A 10 -45.08 -2.79 -51.52
C GLY A 10 -45.30 -2.09 -50.18
N ILE A 11 -46.42 -1.37 -50.08
CA ILE A 11 -47.25 -1.25 -48.86
C ILE A 11 -46.64 -0.48 -47.66
N LEU A 12 -47.12 0.76 -47.57
CA LEU A 12 -47.38 1.50 -46.33
C LEU A 12 -47.93 0.60 -45.21
N THR A 13 -47.27 0.59 -44.06
CA THR A 13 -47.98 0.45 -42.79
C THR A 13 -47.26 1.28 -41.73
N ALA A 14 -47.63 2.56 -41.69
CA ALA A 14 -47.45 3.40 -40.54
C ALA A 14 -48.57 3.05 -39.53
N VAL A 15 -48.19 2.49 -38.38
CA VAL A 15 -49.00 2.47 -37.16
C VAL A 15 -48.06 2.95 -36.07
N PHE A 16 -48.10 4.25 -35.81
CA PHE A 16 -48.68 4.83 -34.59
C PHE A 16 -48.06 4.28 -33.30
N LEU A 17 -47.09 4.99 -32.71
CA LEU A 17 -47.25 6.07 -31.72
C LEU A 17 -47.64 5.58 -30.31
N VAL A 18 -46.87 6.08 -29.34
CA VAL A 18 -47.14 6.16 -27.89
C VAL A 18 -46.65 4.97 -27.05
N GLY A 19 -45.48 5.16 -26.44
CA GLY A 19 -44.89 4.29 -25.44
C GLY A 19 -43.73 4.92 -24.69
N VAL A 20 -43.91 6.16 -24.23
CA VAL A 20 -43.32 6.72 -23.00
C VAL A 20 -41.80 6.89 -22.91
N VAL A 21 -41.42 8.17 -23.02
CA VAL A 21 -40.31 8.81 -22.31
C VAL A 21 -40.36 8.47 -20.81
N CYS A 22 -39.49 7.57 -20.38
CA CYS A 22 -38.90 7.49 -19.04
C CYS A 22 -37.43 7.11 -19.26
N ALA A 23 -36.52 8.05 -19.43
CA ALA A 23 -35.97 8.83 -18.31
C ALA A 23 -35.44 7.91 -17.20
N LEU A 24 -34.13 8.08 -16.99
CA LEU A 24 -33.44 8.01 -15.70
C LEU A 24 -32.82 6.68 -15.26
N ALA A 25 -31.51 6.80 -15.04
CA ALA A 25 -30.81 6.23 -13.91
C ALA A 25 -30.33 4.78 -14.01
N GLY A 26 -29.88 4.33 -15.18
CA GLY A 26 -28.80 3.35 -15.26
C GLY A 26 -27.46 4.02 -14.97
N GLY A 27 -27.31 4.60 -13.78
CA GLY A 27 -26.14 5.37 -13.38
C GLY A 27 -24.88 4.56 -13.59
N LEU A 28 -24.11 4.95 -14.61
CA LEU A 28 -22.66 4.96 -14.54
C LEU A 28 -22.33 5.66 -13.23
N ARG A 29 -22.23 4.89 -12.14
CA ARG A 29 -21.34 5.23 -11.04
C ARG A 29 -19.92 5.15 -11.63
N ALA A 30 -19.59 6.11 -12.48
CA ALA A 30 -18.39 6.87 -12.27
C ALA A 30 -18.57 7.44 -10.86
N GLY A 31 -18.28 6.61 -9.85
CA GLY A 31 -18.00 7.13 -8.53
C GLY A 31 -16.93 8.15 -8.79
N ALA A 32 -17.28 9.43 -8.67
CA ALA A 32 -16.32 10.49 -8.65
C ALA A 32 -15.26 10.01 -7.66
N ALA A 33 -14.09 9.63 -8.19
CA ALA A 33 -12.99 9.22 -7.36
C ALA A 33 -12.88 10.36 -6.34
N PRO A 34 -13.05 10.07 -5.03
CA PRO A 34 -13.07 11.13 -4.03
C PRO A 34 -11.85 12.00 -4.31
N GLN A 35 -12.04 13.32 -4.41
CA GLN A 35 -10.93 14.24 -4.62
C GLN A 35 -9.92 13.97 -3.49
N THR A 36 -8.96 13.09 -3.76
CA THR A 36 -8.03 12.59 -2.76
C THR A 36 -7.21 13.78 -2.37
N THR A 37 -7.36 14.23 -1.13
CA THR A 37 -6.66 15.39 -0.64
C THR A 37 -5.15 15.15 -0.79
N LEU A 38 -4.33 16.20 -0.86
CA LEU A 38 -2.87 16.04 -0.88
C LEU A 38 -2.41 15.18 0.31
N ARG A 39 -3.07 15.34 1.45
CA ARG A 39 -2.86 14.56 2.65
C ARG A 39 -3.02 13.06 2.40
N ASP A 40 -4.14 12.64 1.81
CA ASP A 40 -4.41 11.23 1.50
C ASP A 40 -3.42 10.69 0.47
N ARG A 41 -3.11 11.48 -0.56
CA ARG A 41 -2.11 11.11 -1.59
C ARG A 41 -0.72 10.97 -0.98
N LEU A 42 -0.35 11.84 -0.04
CA LEU A 42 0.93 11.80 0.65
C LEU A 42 1.02 10.63 1.61
N GLU A 43 -0.05 10.35 2.36
CA GLU A 43 -0.12 9.18 3.21
C GLU A 43 0.05 7.89 2.39
N GLU A 44 -0.68 7.76 1.29
CA GLU A 44 -0.59 6.58 0.43
C GLU A 44 0.80 6.45 -0.22
N ALA A 45 1.36 7.55 -0.74
CA ALA A 45 2.71 7.54 -1.33
C ALA A 45 3.77 7.10 -0.30
N VAL A 46 3.67 7.58 0.93
CA VAL A 46 4.56 7.19 2.03
C VAL A 46 4.37 5.72 2.40
N ARG A 47 3.12 5.24 2.49
CA ARG A 47 2.81 3.82 2.74
C ARG A 47 3.42 2.93 1.67
N GLN A 48 3.22 3.26 0.39
CA GLN A 48 3.77 2.50 -0.74
C GLN A 48 5.30 2.45 -0.69
N GLN A 49 5.96 3.58 -0.46
CA GLN A 49 7.42 3.64 -0.37
C GLN A 49 7.96 2.79 0.80
N VAL A 50 7.29 2.83 1.95
CA VAL A 50 7.68 2.03 3.11
C VAL A 50 7.51 0.55 2.84
N MET A 51 6.36 0.15 2.30
CA MET A 51 6.06 -1.23 1.94
C MET A 51 7.01 -1.77 0.87
N GLU A 52 7.38 -0.95 -0.11
CA GLU A 52 8.39 -1.29 -1.11
C GLU A 52 9.76 -1.53 -0.47
N GLY A 53 10.17 -0.69 0.47
CA GLY A 53 11.42 -0.86 1.21
C GLY A 53 11.47 -2.16 2.01
N PHE A 54 10.38 -2.52 2.70
CA PHE A 54 10.28 -3.81 3.40
C PHE A 54 10.25 -5.01 2.45
N ARG A 55 9.56 -4.90 1.31
CA ARG A 55 9.56 -5.94 0.27
C ARG A 55 10.99 -6.18 -0.27
N LYS A 56 11.77 -5.13 -0.48
CA LYS A 56 13.17 -5.22 -0.91
C LYS A 56 14.09 -5.92 0.09
N THR A 57 13.74 -5.89 1.38
CA THR A 57 14.46 -6.60 2.45
C THR A 57 13.83 -7.96 2.77
N ASN A 58 12.90 -8.46 1.95
CA ASN A 58 12.18 -9.72 2.18
C ASN A 58 11.46 -9.80 3.54
N LEU A 59 11.00 -8.66 4.06
CA LEU A 59 10.24 -8.57 5.31
C LEU A 59 8.76 -8.34 5.00
N MET A 60 7.88 -9.11 5.64
CA MET A 60 6.45 -8.86 5.59
C MET A 60 6.09 -7.80 6.63
N ALA A 61 5.86 -6.56 6.20
CA ALA A 61 5.56 -5.45 7.09
C ALA A 61 4.11 -4.98 7.02
N GLU A 62 3.73 -4.22 8.04
CA GLU A 62 2.46 -3.52 8.17
C GLU A 62 2.77 -2.11 8.69
N VAL A 63 2.22 -1.10 8.02
CA VAL A 63 2.29 0.28 8.46
C VAL A 63 1.14 0.54 9.43
N VAL A 64 1.48 0.71 10.71
CA VAL A 64 0.51 0.92 11.80
C VAL A 64 -0.02 2.34 11.78
N ALA A 65 0.86 3.33 11.60
CA ALA A 65 0.49 4.74 11.61
C ALA A 65 1.38 5.56 10.69
N VAL A 66 0.79 6.61 10.11
CA VAL A 66 1.50 7.65 9.36
C VAL A 66 1.18 8.99 10.01
N HIS A 67 2.22 9.71 10.43
CA HIS A 67 2.11 11.03 11.02
C HIS A 67 2.67 12.05 10.05
N LEU A 68 1.74 12.71 9.35
CA LEU A 68 2.04 13.79 8.42
C LEU A 68 2.33 15.09 9.19
N PRO A 69 3.20 15.97 8.66
CA PRO A 69 3.37 17.32 9.20
C PRO A 69 2.06 18.12 9.19
N PRO A 70 1.80 18.97 10.19
CA PRO A 70 0.53 19.69 10.32
C PRO A 70 0.29 20.74 9.22
N ASN A 71 1.35 21.14 8.53
CA ASN A 71 1.30 22.13 7.44
C ASN A 71 0.95 21.52 6.07
N VAL A 72 0.79 20.20 5.96
CA VAL A 72 0.44 19.54 4.68
C VAL A 72 -0.88 20.06 4.11
N ASP A 73 -1.86 20.33 4.97
CA ASP A 73 -3.18 20.83 4.55
C ASP A 73 -3.13 22.26 3.96
N ARG A 74 -2.02 22.98 4.13
CA ARG A 74 -1.80 24.33 3.56
C ARG A 74 -1.07 24.32 2.23
N LEU A 75 -0.64 23.15 1.76
CA LEU A 75 0.10 23.00 0.51
C LEU A 75 -0.84 22.78 -0.67
N ASP A 76 -0.33 23.01 -1.87
CA ASP A 76 -1.09 22.89 -3.12
C ASP A 76 -1.67 21.46 -3.29
N PRO A 77 -3.00 21.28 -3.36
CA PRO A 77 -3.63 19.98 -3.54
C PRO A 77 -3.23 19.27 -4.85
N GLY A 78 -2.88 20.07 -5.87
CA GLY A 78 -2.42 19.61 -7.17
C GLY A 78 -0.93 19.26 -7.24
N ALA A 79 -0.19 19.43 -6.14
CA ALA A 79 1.25 19.19 -6.11
C ALA A 79 1.62 17.74 -6.47
N ALA A 80 2.77 17.59 -7.12
CA ALA A 80 3.40 16.30 -7.35
C ALA A 80 4.19 15.86 -6.10
N LEU A 81 4.23 14.56 -5.86
CA LEU A 81 4.90 13.95 -4.71
C LEU A 81 6.10 13.14 -5.20
N ARG A 82 7.27 13.38 -4.62
CA ARG A 82 8.50 12.65 -4.97
C ARG A 82 9.25 12.20 -3.71
N PRO A 83 9.62 10.92 -3.59
CA PRO A 83 10.51 10.49 -2.52
C PRO A 83 11.92 11.07 -2.71
N LEU A 84 12.51 11.63 -1.66
CA LEU A 84 13.87 12.20 -1.74
C LEU A 84 14.97 11.14 -1.86
N ARG A 85 14.69 9.93 -1.36
CA ARG A 85 15.59 8.77 -1.43
C ARG A 85 14.79 7.48 -1.33
N ALA A 86 15.34 6.38 -1.83
CA ALA A 86 14.78 5.06 -1.57
C ALA A 86 14.77 4.78 -0.05
N PHE A 87 13.67 4.21 0.44
CA PHE A 87 13.58 3.76 1.82
C PHE A 87 14.07 2.31 1.91
N LEU A 88 14.99 2.06 2.83
CA LEU A 88 15.44 0.72 3.20
C LEU A 88 15.39 0.62 4.73
N PRO A 89 14.53 -0.24 5.30
CA PRO A 89 14.43 -0.39 6.74
C PRO A 89 15.72 -0.99 7.29
N ARG A 90 16.23 -0.41 8.38
CA ARG A 90 17.37 -0.95 9.14
C ARG A 90 16.94 -1.93 10.23
N LYS A 91 15.64 -1.97 10.53
CA LYS A 91 15.03 -2.72 11.64
C LYS A 91 13.70 -3.33 11.18
N ALA A 92 13.28 -4.41 11.79
CA ALA A 92 12.00 -5.05 11.50
C ALA A 92 10.81 -4.21 12.00
N ALA A 93 10.97 -3.42 13.06
CA ALA A 93 9.89 -2.64 13.63
C ALA A 93 10.37 -1.30 14.19
N GLY A 94 9.43 -0.37 14.33
CA GLY A 94 9.63 0.90 15.02
C GLY A 94 9.24 2.10 14.16
N ARG A 95 9.82 3.24 14.53
CA ARG A 95 9.51 4.55 13.96
C ARG A 95 10.54 4.95 12.92
N TYR A 96 10.06 5.33 11.74
CA TYR A 96 10.86 5.79 10.60
C TYR A 96 10.51 7.22 10.23
N VAL A 97 11.48 7.93 9.66
CA VAL A 97 11.26 9.24 9.04
C VAL A 97 11.48 9.11 7.54
N ILE A 98 10.42 9.39 6.79
CA ILE A 98 10.35 9.25 5.34
C ILE A 98 10.39 10.66 4.73
N PRO A 99 11.52 11.05 4.12
CA PRO A 99 11.65 12.36 3.51
C PRO A 99 10.98 12.37 2.12
N MET A 100 9.99 13.24 1.96
CA MET A 100 9.26 13.46 0.72
C MET A 100 9.47 14.90 0.25
N GLU A 101 9.38 15.10 -1.05
CA GLU A 101 9.38 16.40 -1.70
C GLU A 101 8.00 16.62 -2.34
N ILE A 102 7.42 17.78 -2.05
CA ILE A 102 6.16 18.25 -2.58
C ILE A 102 6.49 19.35 -3.57
N ILE A 103 6.16 19.11 -4.84
CA ILE A 103 6.45 20.00 -5.95
C ILE A 103 5.13 20.66 -6.35
N PRO A 104 4.85 21.91 -5.93
CA PRO A 104 3.63 22.61 -6.30
C PRO A 104 3.61 22.89 -7.81
N GLN A 105 2.43 23.16 -8.38
CA GLN A 105 2.31 23.52 -9.79
C GLN A 105 3.05 24.83 -10.11
N GLU A 106 2.99 25.76 -9.16
CA GLU A 106 3.69 27.05 -9.21
C GLU A 106 4.49 27.24 -7.92
N GLY A 107 5.77 27.59 -8.03
CA GLY A 107 6.64 27.90 -6.90
C GLY A 107 7.75 26.89 -6.64
N ALA A 108 8.34 26.97 -5.46
CA ALA A 108 9.49 26.15 -5.06
C ALA A 108 9.06 24.83 -4.41
N ALA A 109 9.84 23.77 -4.66
CA ALA A 109 9.63 22.47 -4.02
C ALA A 109 9.85 22.55 -2.50
N VAL A 110 8.98 21.87 -1.75
CA VAL A 110 9.01 21.84 -0.28
C VAL A 110 9.37 20.44 0.19
N LYS A 111 10.33 20.34 1.11
CA LYS A 111 10.70 19.06 1.74
C LYS A 111 9.88 18.84 3.00
N VAL A 112 9.25 17.68 3.09
CA VAL A 112 8.47 17.26 4.26
C VAL A 112 9.01 15.95 4.81
N ASN A 113 9.06 15.86 6.13
CA ASN A 113 9.51 14.66 6.83
C ASN A 113 8.30 14.01 7.48
N THR A 114 7.83 12.91 6.88
CA THR A 114 6.71 12.14 7.42
C THR A 114 7.24 11.10 8.40
N THR A 115 6.63 11.01 9.57
CA THR A 115 6.94 9.91 10.50
C THR A 115 6.03 8.72 10.19
N VAL A 116 6.57 7.51 10.19
CA VAL A 116 5.81 6.27 10.01
C VAL A 116 6.14 5.30 11.13
N GLU A 117 5.12 4.64 11.68
CA GLU A 117 5.28 3.53 12.61
C GLU A 117 4.96 2.22 11.90
N CYS A 118 5.89 1.27 11.95
CA CYS A 118 5.79 0.00 11.25
C CYS A 118 6.05 -1.17 12.19
N VAL A 119 5.40 -2.28 11.88
CA VAL A 119 5.69 -3.60 12.46
C VAL A 119 5.98 -4.56 11.32
N ALA A 120 6.89 -5.50 11.52
CA ALA A 120 7.13 -6.56 10.55
C ALA A 120 7.04 -7.92 11.20
N VAL A 121 6.67 -8.90 10.38
CA VAL A 121 6.73 -10.30 10.69
C VAL A 121 8.11 -10.79 10.29
N VAL A 122 8.88 -11.21 11.29
CA VAL A 122 10.16 -11.89 11.09
C VAL A 122 9.97 -13.38 11.32
N GLU A 123 10.65 -14.19 10.53
CA GLU A 123 10.82 -15.60 10.85
C GLU A 123 11.99 -15.73 11.82
N GLY A 124 11.71 -16.20 13.02
CA GLY A 124 12.70 -16.38 14.07
C GLY A 124 12.54 -17.74 14.73
N TRP A 125 13.39 -18.00 15.71
CA TRP A 125 13.35 -19.22 16.50
C TRP A 125 12.69 -18.95 17.84
N ALA A 126 11.76 -19.83 18.20
CA ALA A 126 11.09 -19.83 19.49
C ALA A 126 11.25 -21.19 20.14
N ALA A 127 11.52 -21.21 21.44
CA ALA A 127 11.51 -22.45 22.22
C ALA A 127 10.11 -23.09 22.14
N ARG A 128 10.06 -24.41 21.97
CA ARG A 128 8.81 -25.19 21.92
C ARG A 128 8.15 -25.30 23.29
N PHE A 129 8.91 -25.10 24.36
CA PHE A 129 8.47 -25.18 25.75
C PHE A 129 9.22 -24.15 26.63
N PRO A 130 8.68 -23.80 27.82
CA PRO A 130 9.36 -22.90 28.76
C PRO A 130 10.67 -23.54 29.26
N MET A 131 11.80 -22.88 29.05
CA MET A 131 13.11 -23.35 29.51
C MET A 131 13.46 -22.81 30.90
N LYS A 132 14.02 -23.67 31.76
CA LYS A 132 14.58 -23.25 33.06
C LYS A 132 16.04 -22.83 32.88
N ARG A 133 16.52 -21.94 33.76
CA ARG A 133 17.95 -21.57 33.79
C ARG A 133 18.81 -22.82 34.00
N GLY A 134 19.80 -23.04 33.14
CA GLY A 134 20.71 -24.19 33.19
C GLY A 134 20.20 -25.46 32.49
N THR A 135 19.07 -25.39 31.79
CA THR A 135 18.63 -26.49 30.89
C THR A 135 19.64 -26.62 29.76
N LEU A 136 20.04 -27.85 29.43
CA LEU A 136 20.75 -28.13 28.18
C LEU A 136 19.83 -27.73 27.01
N ILE A 137 20.38 -27.02 26.04
CA ILE A 137 19.63 -26.45 24.92
C ILE A 137 20.00 -27.23 23.67
N GLU A 138 19.05 -27.96 23.10
CA GLU A 138 19.24 -28.70 21.85
C GLU A 138 18.54 -27.98 20.68
N PRO A 139 19.04 -28.10 19.43
CA PRO A 139 18.39 -27.50 18.26
C PRO A 139 16.91 -27.91 18.09
N GLU A 140 16.56 -29.13 18.53
CA GLU A 140 15.23 -29.74 18.45
C GLU A 140 14.18 -29.01 19.33
N ASP A 141 14.68 -28.32 20.36
CA ASP A 141 13.87 -27.57 21.33
C ASP A 141 13.37 -26.26 20.75
N PHE A 142 13.88 -25.85 19.59
CA PHE A 142 13.43 -24.66 18.89
C PHE A 142 12.61 -25.02 17.67
N GLN A 143 11.62 -24.18 17.40
CA GLN A 143 10.84 -24.22 16.17
C GLN A 143 10.92 -22.88 15.47
N ARG A 144 10.92 -22.92 14.14
CA ARG A 144 10.74 -21.71 13.33
C ARG A 144 9.33 -21.21 13.50
N LYS A 145 9.21 -19.95 13.91
CA LYS A 145 7.93 -19.28 14.10
C LYS A 145 7.99 -17.90 13.45
N LYS A 146 6.93 -17.58 12.72
CA LYS A 146 6.68 -16.21 12.27
C LYS A 146 6.21 -15.39 13.46
N VAL A 147 6.93 -14.31 13.79
CA VAL A 147 6.52 -13.43 14.88
C VAL A 147 6.43 -11.99 14.44
N ARG A 148 5.33 -11.34 14.84
CA ARG A 148 5.06 -9.92 14.62
C ARG A 148 5.84 -9.11 15.64
N VAL A 149 6.87 -8.41 15.18
CA VAL A 149 7.69 -7.52 16.01
C VAL A 149 6.97 -6.20 16.15
N THR A 150 6.47 -5.89 17.35
CA THR A 150 5.64 -4.69 17.57
C THR A 150 6.42 -3.49 18.10
N ARG A 151 7.45 -3.69 18.95
CA ARG A 151 8.19 -2.57 19.57
C ARG A 151 9.68 -2.82 19.88
N ARG A 152 10.07 -4.03 20.29
CA ARG A 152 11.47 -4.37 20.60
C ARG A 152 11.90 -5.59 19.79
N GLU A 153 12.98 -5.46 19.04
CA GLU A 153 13.60 -6.58 18.32
C GLU A 153 14.26 -7.59 19.28
N GLN A 154 14.48 -7.19 20.53
CA GLN A 154 15.14 -8.00 21.57
C GLN A 154 14.37 -9.27 21.95
N ASP A 155 13.08 -9.36 21.62
CA ASP A 155 12.25 -10.54 21.93
C ASP A 155 12.41 -11.66 20.88
N TYR A 156 13.21 -11.46 19.83
CA TYR A 156 13.36 -12.41 18.72
C TYR A 156 14.81 -12.60 18.28
N PHE A 157 15.23 -13.86 18.15
CA PHE A 157 16.48 -14.25 17.52
C PHE A 157 16.24 -14.35 16.00
N THR A 158 16.93 -13.53 15.21
CA THR A 158 16.91 -13.59 13.75
C THR A 158 17.64 -14.84 13.25
N ALA A 159 17.28 -15.34 12.07
CA ALA A 159 17.78 -16.61 11.52
C ALA A 159 19.33 -16.72 11.45
N ASP A 160 20.04 -15.61 11.30
CA ASP A 160 21.52 -15.55 11.27
C ASP A 160 22.17 -15.63 12.67
N SER A 161 21.35 -15.67 13.72
CA SER A 161 21.77 -15.66 15.13
C SER A 161 21.42 -16.92 15.91
N LEU A 162 20.94 -17.98 15.23
CA LEU A 162 21.24 -19.31 15.75
C LEU A 162 22.65 -19.68 15.29
N PRO A 163 23.62 -19.80 16.19
CA PRO A 163 24.98 -20.11 15.87
C PRO A 163 25.07 -21.54 15.31
N GLU A 164 25.82 -21.70 14.22
CA GLU A 164 26.41 -22.98 13.80
C GLU A 164 27.34 -23.58 14.88
N GLY A 165 27.51 -22.89 16.01
CA GLY A 165 28.09 -23.40 17.23
C GLY A 165 27.42 -22.81 18.47
N PHE A 166 26.26 -23.32 18.87
CA PHE A 166 25.91 -23.35 20.30
C PHE A 166 26.94 -24.29 20.97
N GLN A 167 28.14 -23.77 21.23
CA GLN A 167 29.06 -24.34 22.20
C GLN A 167 28.52 -23.97 23.59
N LEU A 168 27.94 -24.97 24.27
CA LEU A 168 27.92 -25.08 25.72
C LEU A 168 28.64 -26.37 26.08
#